data_AF-A0A1M6TD93-F1
#
_entry.id   AF-A0A1M6TD93-F1
#
_cell.length_a   1.000
_cell.length_b   1.000
_cell.length_c   1.000
_cell.angle_alpha   90.00
_cell.angle_beta   90.00
_cell.angle_gamma   90.00
#
_symmetry.space_group_name_H-M   'P 1'
#
loop_
_entity.id
_entity.type
_entity.pdbx_description
1 polymer ?
#
loop_
_entity_poly.entity_id
_entity_poly.type
_entity_poly.pdbx_seq_one_letter_code
_entity_poly.pdbx_strand_id
1 'polypeptide(L)' 'MGSQVSYGYNSRNLLSEMVNGRVQNISYEYDALGRIIKTTFPEGTVSYSYDGNG' A
#
# COMPACT_ATOMS: atom_id res chain seq x y z
N MET A 1 -5.48 -22.80 11.58
CA MET A 1 -4.52 -22.18 10.64
C MET A 1 -4.65 -20.67 10.82
N GLY A 2 -3.64 -20.03 11.42
CA GLY A 2 -3.69 -18.59 11.70
C GLY A 2 -3.42 -17.81 10.43
N SER A 3 -4.37 -16.99 9.99
CA SER A 3 -4.12 -15.98 8.97
C SER A 3 -3.13 -14.97 9.54
N GLN A 4 -1.85 -15.14 9.24
CA GLN A 4 -0.83 -14.18 9.63
C GLN A 4 -0.95 -12.96 8.73
N VAL A 5 -1.26 -11.81 9.33
CA VAL A 5 -1.21 -10.52 8.65
C VAL A 5 0.05 -9.81 9.09
N SER A 6 0.87 -9.38 8.13
CA SER A 6 2.11 -8.66 8.38
C SER A 6 2.05 -7.27 7.74
N TYR A 7 2.68 -6.30 8.39
CA TYR A 7 2.75 -4.91 7.93
C TYR A 7 4.21 -4.47 7.88
N GLY A 8 4.60 -3.86 6.77
CA GLY A 8 5.89 -3.21 6.56
C GLY A 8 5.69 -1.71 6.43
N TYR A 9 6.60 -0.93 7.03
CA TYR A 9 6.55 0.53 7.00
C TYR A 9 7.79 1.10 6.33
N ASN A 10 7.63 2.19 5.59
CA ASN A 10 8.76 2.93 5.03
C ASN A 10 9.43 3.84 6.06
N SER A 11 10.48 4.56 5.65
CA SER A 11 11.23 5.51 6.49
C SER A 11 10.40 6.68 7.05
N ARG A 12 9.20 6.91 6.52
CA ARG A 12 8.24 7.92 6.99
C ARG A 12 7.18 7.32 7.93
N ASN A 13 7.34 6.07 8.35
CA ASN A 13 6.36 5.29 9.12
C ASN A 13 5.00 5.15 8.42
N LEU A 14 4.98 5.21 7.08
CA LEU A 14 3.79 4.92 6.28
C LEU A 14 3.81 3.46 5.84
N LEU A 15 2.63 2.83 5.77
CA LEU A 15 2.46 1.42 5.40
C LEU A 15 2.94 1.18 3.96
N SER A 16 4.12 0.61 3.75
CA SER A 16 4.63 0.34 2.40
C SER A 16 4.23 -1.03 1.88
N GLU A 17 4.02 -1.99 2.77
CA GLU A 17 3.74 -3.38 2.42
C GLU A 17 2.79 -4.03 3.42
N MET A 18 1.91 -4.89 2.93
CA MET A 18 1.02 -5.70 3.74
C MET A 18 0.97 -7.12 3.16
N VAL A 19 1.10 -8.12 4.03
CA VAL A 19 0.76 -9.51 3.71
C VAL A 19 -0.59 -9.81 4.32
N ASN A 20 -1.60 -10.11 3.51
CA ASN A 20 -2.93 -10.41 4.03
C ASN A 20 -3.05 -11.86 4.52
N GLY A 21 -4.19 -12.21 5.14
CA GLY A 21 -4.45 -13.55 5.66
C GLY A 21 -4.50 -14.69 4.63
N ARG A 22 -4.41 -14.37 3.33
CA ARG A 22 -4.29 -15.29 2.19
C ARG A 22 -2.86 -15.33 1.64
N VAL A 23 -1.89 -14.76 2.34
CA VAL A 23 -0.48 -14.67 1.93
C VAL A 23 -0.30 -13.88 0.62
N GLN A 24 -1.17 -12.89 0.38
CA GLN A 24 -1.02 -11.98 -0.74
C GLN A 24 -0.23 -10.75 -0.31
N ASN A 25 0.83 -10.43 -1.06
CA ASN A 25 1.62 -9.22 -0.87
C ASN A 25 0.92 -8.04 -1.55
N ILE A 26 0.69 -6.99 -0.79
CA ILE A 26 0.10 -5.73 -1.24
C ILE A 26 1.11 -4.64 -0.95
N SER A 27 1.45 -3.81 -1.93
CA SER A 27 2.36 -2.68 -1.73
C SER A 27 1.68 -1.34 -1.99
N TYR A 28 2.14 -0.31 -1.29
CA TYR A 28 1.60 1.04 -1.37
C TYR A 28 2.72 2.03 -1.69
N GLU A 29 2.45 2.90 -2.65
CA GLU A 29 3.33 4.03 -2.98
C GLU A 29 2.65 5.34 -2.61
N TYR A 30 3.45 6.29 -2.15
CA TYR A 30 2.98 7.56 -1.60
C TYR A 30 3.60 8.74 -2.34
N ASP A 31 2.85 9.83 -2.47
CA ASP A 31 3.41 11.11 -2.90
C ASP A 31 4.21 11.80 -1.77
N ALA A 32 4.78 12.96 -2.10
CA ALA A 32 5.52 13.78 -1.15
C ALA A 32 4.68 14.19 0.09
N LEU A 33 3.35 14.31 -0.06
CA LEU A 33 2.42 14.67 1.00
C LEU A 33 1.96 13.46 1.85
N GLY A 34 2.36 12.24 1.48
CA GLY A 34 1.97 11.02 2.19
C GLY A 34 0.60 10.46 1.77
N ARG A 35 0.09 10.85 0.60
CA ARG A 35 -1.15 10.30 0.01
C ARG A 35 -0.82 9.13 -0.90
N ILE A 36 -1.65 8.09 -0.90
CA ILE A 36 -1.41 6.87 -1.70
C ILE A 36 -1.63 7.17 -3.17
N ILE A 37 -0.57 7.09 -3.98
CA ILE A 37 -0.65 7.27 -5.43
C ILE A 37 -0.75 5.94 -6.18
N LYS A 38 -0.44 4.82 -5.52
CA LYS A 38 -0.52 3.49 -6.13
C LYS A 38 -0.67 2.41 -5.09
N THR A 39 -1.51 1.43 -5.38
CA THR A 39 -1.63 0.19 -4.63
C THR A 39 -1.45 -0.98 -5.59
N THR A 40 -0.49 -1.86 -5.30
CA THR A 40 -0.21 -3.04 -6.11
C THR A 40 -0.71 -4.28 -5.36
N PHE A 41 -1.58 -5.04 -6.01
CA PHE A 41 -2.07 -6.34 -5.56
C PHE A 41 -1.54 -7.44 -6.50
N PRO A 42 -1.59 -8.72 -6.10
CA PRO A 42 -1.25 -9.82 -7.00
C PRO A 42 -2.15 -9.88 -8.24
N GLU A 43 -3.42 -9.51 -8.09
CA GLU A 43 -4.39 -9.47 -9.20
C GLU A 43 -4.28 -8.25 -10.12
N GLY A 44 -3.53 -7.22 -9.73
CA GLY A 44 -3.43 -5.99 -10.52
C GLY A 44 -3.02 -4.76 -9.71
N THR A 45 -2.95 -3.62 -10.38
CA THR A 45 -2.52 -2.36 -9.76
C THR A 45 -3.61 -1.30 -9.90
N VAL A 46 -3.82 -0.52 -8.85
CA VAL A 46 -4.69 0.66 -8.85
C VAL A 46 -3.82 1.89 -8.64
N SER A 47 -3.96 2.89 -9.50
CA SER A 47 -3.24 4.17 -9.40
C SER A 47 -4.21 5.30 -9.09
N TYR A 48 -3.79 6.22 -8.24
CA TYR A 48 -4.54 7.40 -7.83
C TYR A 48 -3.81 8.66 -8.27
N SER A 49 -4.55 9.57 -8.88
CA SER A 49 -4.08 10.91 -9.23
C SER A 49 -4.84 11.90 -8.37
N TYR A 50 -4.11 12.72 -7.62
CA TYR A 50 -4.67 13.84 -6.88
C TYR A 50 -4.34 15.11 -7.63
N ASP A 51 -5.33 15.76 -8.23
CA ASP A 51 -5.17 17.12 -8.70
C ASP A 51 -5.08 18.06 -7.49
N GLY A 52 -4.21 19.06 -7.56
CA GLY A 52 -3.98 20.02 -6.47
C GLY A 52 -5.13 21.00 -6.23
N ASN A 53 -6.29 20.74 -6.82
CA ASN A 53 -7.47 21.60 -6.77
C ASN A 53 -8.39 21.13 -5.65
N GLY A 54 -8.04 21.48 -4.41
CA GLY A 54 -9.00 21.48 -3.30
C GLY A 54 -10.01 22.61 -3.46
#